data_AF-A0A497R6S5-F1
#
_entry.id   AF-A0A497R6S5-F1
#
_cell.length_a   1.000
_cell.length_b   1.000
_cell.length_c   1.000
_cell.angle_alpha   90.00
_cell.angle_beta   90.00
_cell.angle_gamma   90.00
#
_symmetry.space_group_name_H-M   'P 1'
#
loop_
_entity.id
_entity.type
_entity.pdbx_description
1 polymer ?
#
loop_
_entity_poly.entity_id
_entity_poly.type
_entity_poly.pdbx_seq_one_letter_code
_entity_poly.pdbx_strand_id
1 'polypeptide(L)'
;MAEVTDLHVLAKMAQGSPNEEDAFVIRNENGEIITVVHNLRELVDALSDLNAEQIFPSLCTEENGELVCSLALWVHYVLGDAILSAKIFNLVEEFRDEPKKLKVEVFNLCFNRFLNFLELIDQTEPLELFGEEVLPSDL
;
A
#
# COMPACT_ATOMS: atom_id res chain seq x y z
N MET A 1 -3.77 -16.38 -18.35
CA MET A 1 -4.02 -14.99 -18.77
C MET A 1 -4.42 -14.23 -17.52
N ALA A 2 -3.54 -13.39 -16.97
CA ALA A 2 -3.97 -12.41 -15.98
C ALA A 2 -5.00 -11.51 -16.66
N GLU A 3 -6.17 -11.33 -16.07
CA GLU A 3 -7.20 -10.47 -16.66
C GLU A 3 -6.68 -9.03 -16.69
N VAL A 4 -7.06 -8.24 -17.71
CA VAL A 4 -6.61 -6.85 -17.91
C VAL A 4 -6.81 -5.97 -16.67
N THR A 5 -7.77 -6.33 -15.83
CA THR A 5 -8.05 -5.73 -14.51
C THR A 5 -6.94 -5.96 -13.49
N ASP A 6 -6.33 -7.15 -13.44
CA ASP A 6 -5.24 -7.45 -12.52
C ASP A 6 -3.98 -6.65 -12.90
N LEU A 7 -3.64 -6.58 -14.18
CA LEU A 7 -2.50 -5.79 -14.69
C LEU A 7 -2.64 -4.29 -14.38
N HIS A 8 -3.86 -3.74 -14.47
CA HIS A 8 -4.09 -2.32 -14.16
C HIS A 8 -3.92 -2.00 -12.66
N VAL A 9 -4.41 -2.87 -11.78
CA VAL A 9 -4.20 -2.75 -10.33
C VAL A 9 -2.71 -2.86 -10.00
N LEU A 10 -2.01 -3.79 -10.63
CA LEU A 10 -0.58 -3.99 -10.44
C LEU A 10 0.27 -2.80 -10.92
N ALA A 11 -0.07 -2.20 -12.07
CA ALA A 11 0.59 -0.97 -12.54
C ALA A 11 0.38 0.21 -11.57
N LYS A 12 -0.85 0.38 -11.05
CA LYS A 12 -1.14 1.40 -10.03
C LYS A 12 -0.40 1.15 -8.71
N MET A 13 -0.26 -0.12 -8.30
CA MET A 13 0.54 -0.47 -7.11
C MET A 13 2.01 -0.11 -7.25
N ALA A 14 2.55 -0.25 -8.46
CA ALA A 14 3.94 0.05 -8.78
C ALA A 14 4.21 1.56 -8.80
N GLN A 15 3.36 2.29 -9.54
CA GLN A 15 3.51 3.73 -9.72
C GLN A 15 3.09 4.52 -8.48
N GLY A 16 2.13 3.99 -7.71
CA GLY A 16 1.48 4.78 -6.67
C GLY A 16 0.64 5.91 -7.25
N SER A 17 0.27 6.88 -6.41
CA SER A 17 -0.26 8.15 -6.92
C SER A 17 0.85 9.19 -7.06
N PRO A 18 0.93 9.92 -8.18
CA PRO A 18 1.82 11.07 -8.31
C PRO A 18 1.33 12.30 -7.51
N ASN A 19 0.10 12.27 -6.97
CA ASN A 19 -0.44 13.37 -6.17
C ASN A 19 -0.08 13.18 -4.71
N GLU A 20 0.53 14.21 -4.09
CA GLU A 20 0.84 14.20 -2.65
C GLU A 20 -0.40 14.01 -1.76
N GLU A 21 -1.57 14.43 -2.23
CA GLU A 21 -2.85 14.29 -1.51
C GLU A 21 -3.30 12.83 -1.36
N ASP A 22 -2.84 11.95 -2.24
CA ASP A 22 -3.17 10.52 -2.23
C ASP A 22 -2.13 9.69 -1.46
N ALA A 23 -1.12 10.32 -0.87
CA ALA A 23 -0.08 9.61 -0.12
C ALA A 23 -0.59 9.13 1.24
N PHE A 24 -0.15 7.95 1.65
CA PHE A 24 -0.41 7.43 2.99
C PHE A 24 0.61 7.98 3.97
N VAL A 25 0.13 8.74 4.95
CA VAL A 25 0.98 9.40 5.95
C VAL A 25 1.01 8.57 7.22
N ILE A 26 2.21 8.11 7.60
CA ILE A 26 2.42 7.42 8.87
C ILE A 26 2.86 8.43 9.92
N ARG A 27 2.13 8.47 11.04
CA ARG A 27 2.35 9.41 12.15
C ARG A 27 2.67 8.68 13.44
N ASN A 28 3.49 9.31 14.27
CA ASN A 28 3.73 8.85 15.64
C ASN A 28 2.54 9.20 16.56
N GLU A 29 2.62 8.77 17.81
CA GLU A 29 1.62 9.03 18.84
C GLU A 29 1.39 10.53 19.13
N ASN A 30 2.34 11.40 18.78
CA ASN A 30 2.23 12.85 18.92
C ASN A 30 1.62 13.53 17.67
N GLY A 31 1.27 12.76 16.64
CA GLY A 31 0.74 13.25 15.37
C GLY A 31 1.81 13.77 14.40
N GLU A 32 3.09 13.66 14.74
CA GLU A 32 4.20 14.04 13.87
C GLU A 32 4.37 13.02 12.75
N ILE A 33 4.67 13.51 11.55
CA ILE A 33 4.87 12.66 10.37
C ILE A 33 6.21 11.93 10.53
N ILE A 34 6.16 10.59 10.51
CA ILE A 34 7.34 9.73 10.50
C ILE A 34 7.80 9.50 9.07
N THR A 35 6.86 9.11 8.20
CA THR A 35 7.13 8.84 6.79
C THR A 35 5.87 9.00 5.95
N VAL A 36 6.05 9.12 4.65
CA VAL A 36 5.00 9.26 3.64
C VAL A 36 5.22 8.18 2.59
N VAL A 37 4.13 7.50 2.23
CA VAL A 37 4.14 6.27 1.44
C VAL A 37 3.22 6.45 0.23
N HIS A 38 3.73 6.21 -0.98
CA HIS A 38 3.00 6.46 -2.22
C HIS A 38 2.59 5.16 -2.94
N ASN A 39 3.33 4.08 -2.73
CA ASN A 39 3.15 2.82 -3.43
C ASN A 39 3.32 1.62 -2.48
N LEU A 40 3.02 0.42 -2.98
CA LEU A 40 3.06 -0.80 -2.17
C LEU A 40 4.49 -1.13 -1.68
N ARG A 41 5.52 -0.79 -2.47
CA ARG A 41 6.92 -1.03 -2.10
C ARG A 41 7.31 -0.19 -0.89
N GLU A 42 7.05 1.12 -0.94
CA GLU A 42 7.30 2.04 0.18
C GLU A 42 6.52 1.62 1.44
N LEU A 43 5.32 1.06 1.27
CA LEU A 43 4.53 0.55 2.39
C LEU A 43 5.21 -0.65 3.05
N VAL A 44 5.69 -1.60 2.23
CA VAL A 44 6.42 -2.78 2.70
C VAL A 44 7.71 -2.36 3.42
N ASP A 45 8.46 -1.42 2.86
CA ASP A 45 9.68 -0.88 3.49
C ASP A 45 9.37 -0.22 4.83
N ALA A 46 8.32 0.61 4.90
CA ALA A 46 7.89 1.24 6.16
C ALA A 46 7.41 0.23 7.21
N LEU A 47 6.64 -0.80 6.81
CA LEU A 47 6.20 -1.88 7.68
C LEU A 47 7.38 -2.74 8.18
N SER A 48 8.43 -2.88 7.39
CA SER A 48 9.67 -3.56 7.82
C SER A 48 10.37 -2.77 8.92
N ASP A 49 10.60 -1.47 8.68
CA ASP A 49 11.51 -0.64 9.47
C ASP A 49 10.88 -0.09 10.77
N LEU A 50 9.60 0.25 10.75
CA LEU A 50 8.92 0.87 11.89
C LEU A 50 8.51 -0.16 12.93
N ASN A 51 8.49 0.20 14.21
CA ASN A 51 7.96 -0.69 15.24
C ASN A 51 6.42 -0.68 15.25
N ALA A 52 5.82 -1.62 15.99
CA ALA A 52 4.35 -1.76 16.02
C ALA A 52 3.64 -0.53 16.60
N GLU A 53 4.23 0.11 17.61
CA GLU A 53 3.66 1.29 18.27
C GLU A 53 3.66 2.51 17.34
N GLN A 54 4.67 2.64 16.48
CA GLN A 54 4.79 3.72 15.51
C GLN A 54 3.79 3.64 14.35
N ILE A 55 3.41 2.43 13.94
CA ILE A 55 2.56 2.25 12.76
C ILE A 55 1.09 2.08 13.12
N PHE A 56 0.79 1.51 14.29
CA PHE A 56 -0.56 1.20 14.73
C PHE A 56 -1.54 2.39 14.66
N PRO A 57 -1.17 3.61 15.13
CA PRO A 57 -2.05 4.78 15.00
C PRO A 57 -2.42 5.14 13.57
N SER A 58 -1.61 4.71 12.59
CA SER A 58 -1.86 4.96 11.17
C SER A 58 -2.62 3.80 10.51
N LEU A 59 -2.50 2.58 11.03
CA LEU A 59 -3.26 1.41 10.55
C LEU A 59 -4.74 1.52 10.88
N CYS A 60 -5.04 2.03 12.07
CA CYS A 60 -6.39 2.19 12.58
C CYS A 60 -6.51 3.46 13.42
N THR A 61 -7.57 4.22 13.16
CA THR A 61 -7.94 5.41 13.94
C THR A 61 -9.34 5.22 14.48
N GLU A 62 -9.64 5.75 15.66
CA GLU A 62 -11.02 5.86 16.13
C GLU A 62 -11.53 7.26 15.79
N GLU A 63 -12.55 7.33 14.92
CA GLU A 63 -13.27 8.56 14.61
C GLU A 63 -14.71 8.44 15.09
N ASN A 64 -15.14 9.33 15.98
CA ASN A 64 -16.49 9.33 16.55
C ASN A 64 -16.92 8.00 17.21
N GLY A 65 -15.96 7.22 17.72
CA GLY A 65 -16.22 5.90 18.31
C GLY A 65 -16.36 4.77 17.29
N GLU A 66 -16.11 5.05 16.01
CA GLU A 66 -16.03 4.04 14.95
C GLU A 66 -14.57 3.81 14.55
N LEU A 67 -14.25 2.54 14.30
CA LEU A 67 -12.92 2.13 13.86
C LEU A 67 -12.77 2.43 12.36
N VAL A 68 -11.87 3.35 12.03
CA VAL A 68 -11.51 3.69 10.65
C VAL A 68 -10.17 3.05 10.31
N CYS A 69 -10.19 2.07 9.40
CA CYS A 69 -8.99 1.43 8.89
C CYS A 69 -8.40 2.22 7.72
N SER A 70 -7.70 3.31 8.05
CA SER A 70 -7.15 4.26 7.07
C SER A 70 -6.27 3.59 6.02
N LEU A 71 -5.48 2.57 6.41
CA LEU A 71 -4.67 1.81 5.46
C LEU A 71 -5.53 1.02 4.47
N ALA A 72 -6.56 0.31 4.94
CA ALA A 72 -7.42 -0.47 4.05
C ALA A 72 -8.15 0.44 3.04
N LEU A 73 -8.59 1.62 3.47
CA LEU A 73 -9.21 2.61 2.59
C LEU A 73 -8.21 3.13 1.55
N TRP A 74 -7.00 3.49 1.98
CA TRP A 74 -5.94 3.92 1.07
C TRP A 74 -5.61 2.86 0.02
N VAL A 75 -5.42 1.60 0.43
CA VAL A 75 -5.18 0.47 -0.50
C VAL A 75 -6.32 0.31 -1.50
N HIS A 76 -7.57 0.48 -1.07
CA HIS A 76 -8.73 0.38 -1.97
C HIS A 76 -8.76 1.51 -3.00
N TYR A 77 -8.71 2.76 -2.54
CA TYR A 77 -8.97 3.92 -3.40
C TYR A 77 -7.74 4.36 -4.20
N VAL A 78 -6.55 4.25 -3.62
CA VAL A 78 -5.30 4.71 -4.25
C VAL A 78 -4.66 3.58 -5.05
N LEU A 79 -4.45 2.42 -4.43
CA LEU A 79 -3.82 1.28 -5.12
C LEU A 79 -4.81 0.46 -5.97
N GLY A 80 -6.11 0.63 -5.77
CA GLY A 80 -7.14 -0.08 -6.52
C GLY A 80 -7.32 -1.55 -6.12
N ASP A 81 -6.79 -1.98 -4.97
CA ASP A 81 -6.83 -3.40 -4.55
C ASP A 81 -7.87 -3.65 -3.47
N ALA A 82 -9.10 -3.92 -3.92
CA ALA A 82 -10.21 -4.24 -3.04
C ALA A 82 -9.99 -5.54 -2.23
N ILE A 83 -9.23 -6.51 -2.76
CA ILE A 83 -9.00 -7.79 -2.09
C ILE A 83 -8.00 -7.60 -0.94
N LEU A 84 -6.89 -6.92 -1.20
CA LEU A 84 -5.91 -6.59 -0.15
C LEU A 84 -6.55 -5.70 0.91
N SER A 85 -7.31 -4.69 0.50
CA SER A 85 -8.06 -3.81 1.40
C SER A 85 -8.96 -4.60 2.36
N ALA A 86 -9.82 -5.49 1.84
CA ALA A 86 -10.72 -6.30 2.66
C ALA A 86 -9.96 -7.21 3.64
N LYS A 87 -8.83 -7.78 3.23
CA LYS A 87 -7.99 -8.61 4.11
C LYS A 87 -7.37 -7.78 5.24
N ILE A 88 -6.86 -6.58 4.94
CA ILE A 88 -6.30 -5.67 5.95
C ILE A 88 -7.39 -5.28 6.96
N PHE A 89 -8.59 -4.94 6.49
CA PHE A 89 -9.72 -4.61 7.35
C PHE A 89 -10.03 -5.73 8.34
N ASN A 90 -10.14 -6.97 7.88
CA ASN A 90 -10.41 -8.13 8.74
C ASN A 90 -9.32 -8.35 9.80
N LEU A 91 -8.04 -8.17 9.43
CA LEU A 91 -6.94 -8.28 10.39
C LEU A 91 -7.02 -7.21 11.47
N VAL A 92 -7.39 -5.98 11.09
CA VAL A 92 -7.57 -4.88 12.04
C VAL A 92 -8.69 -5.19 13.02
N GLU A 93 -9.83 -5.73 12.56
CA GLU A 93 -10.91 -6.16 13.45
C GLU A 93 -10.46 -7.29 14.40
N GLU A 94 -9.69 -8.27 13.90
CA GLU A 94 -9.27 -9.44 14.68
C GLU A 94 -8.16 -9.12 15.69
N PHE A 95 -7.18 -8.31 15.31
CA PHE A 95 -5.94 -8.10 16.06
C PHE A 95 -5.74 -6.66 16.54
N ARG A 96 -6.80 -5.84 16.60
CA ARG A 96 -6.74 -4.46 17.14
C ARG A 96 -6.08 -4.37 18.51
N ASP A 97 -6.33 -5.35 19.38
CA ASP A 97 -5.80 -5.35 20.75
C ASP A 97 -4.39 -6.01 20.83
N GLU A 98 -3.84 -6.45 19.69
CA GLU A 98 -2.53 -7.08 19.56
C GLU A 98 -1.63 -6.35 18.50
N PRO A 99 -1.20 -5.09 18.73
CA PRO A 99 -0.51 -4.27 17.70
C PRO A 99 0.69 -4.94 17.04
N LYS A 100 1.49 -5.70 17.80
CA LYS A 100 2.65 -6.42 17.28
C LYS A 100 2.25 -7.51 16.29
N LYS A 101 1.17 -8.23 16.58
CA LYS A 101 0.64 -9.29 15.72
C LYS A 101 -0.03 -8.70 14.50
N LEU A 102 -0.85 -7.66 14.67
CA LEU A 102 -1.46 -6.92 13.58
C LEU A 102 -0.41 -6.42 12.58
N LYS A 103 0.67 -5.79 13.07
CA LYS A 103 1.78 -5.33 12.23
C LYS A 103 2.33 -6.48 11.37
N VAL A 104 2.65 -7.63 11.99
CA VAL A 104 3.25 -8.77 11.30
C VAL A 104 2.32 -9.32 10.23
N GLU A 105 1.02 -9.47 10.54
CA GLU A 105 0.05 -10.00 9.58
C GLU A 105 -0.18 -9.02 8.41
N VAL A 106 -0.29 -7.72 8.67
CA VAL A 106 -0.39 -6.69 7.63
C VAL A 106 0.86 -6.66 6.77
N PHE A 107 2.05 -6.73 7.38
CA PHE A 107 3.32 -6.85 6.65
C PHE A 107 3.33 -8.07 5.75
N ASN A 108 2.97 -9.25 6.25
CA ASN A 108 2.95 -10.48 5.47
C ASN A 108 1.97 -10.39 4.28
N LEU A 109 0.80 -9.77 4.46
CA LEU A 109 -0.13 -9.55 3.36
C LEU A 109 0.44 -8.61 2.29
N CYS A 110 0.98 -7.46 2.71
CA CYS A 110 1.52 -6.47 1.78
C CYS A 110 2.76 -7.01 1.05
N PHE A 111 3.65 -7.71 1.77
CA PHE A 111 4.86 -8.31 1.23
C PHE A 111 4.55 -9.41 0.23
N ASN A 112 3.64 -10.34 0.56
CA ASN A 112 3.23 -11.39 -0.39
C ASN A 112 2.58 -10.79 -1.63
N ARG A 113 1.78 -9.73 -1.47
CA ARG A 113 1.18 -9.03 -2.61
C ARG A 113 2.24 -8.36 -3.48
N PHE A 114 3.26 -7.78 -2.87
CA PHE A 114 4.41 -7.20 -3.55
C PHE A 114 5.26 -8.25 -4.30
N LEU A 115 5.51 -9.42 -3.70
CA LEU A 115 6.20 -10.52 -4.37
C LEU A 115 5.43 -11.02 -5.60
N ASN A 116 4.12 -11.23 -5.47
CA ASN A 116 3.27 -11.62 -6.60
C ASN A 116 3.32 -10.59 -7.73
N PHE A 117 3.41 -9.30 -7.39
CA PHE A 117 3.60 -8.24 -8.38
C PHE A 117 4.96 -8.36 -9.10
N LEU A 118 6.06 -8.58 -8.37
CA LEU A 118 7.39 -8.76 -8.97
C LEU A 118 7.44 -9.97 -9.90
N GLU A 119 6.83 -11.10 -9.51
CA GLU A 119 6.75 -12.31 -10.35
C GLU A 119 5.98 -12.06 -11.65
N LEU A 120 4.93 -11.24 -11.60
CA LEU A 120 4.15 -10.90 -12.78
C LEU A 120 4.92 -10.00 -13.75
N ILE A 121 5.71 -9.05 -13.23
CA ILE A 121 6.62 -8.25 -14.07
C ILE A 121 7.68 -9.14 -14.73
N ASP A 122 8.29 -10.07 -14.00
CA ASP A 122 9.34 -10.94 -14.55
C ASP A 122 8.81 -11.86 -15.69
N GLN A 123 7.53 -12.24 -15.61
CA GLN A 123 6.86 -13.07 -16.63
C GLN A 123 6.37 -12.28 -17.85
N THR A 124 6.25 -10.97 -17.74
CA THR A 124 5.99 -10.08 -18.87
C THR A 124 7.32 -9.47 -19.30
N GLU A 125 7.86 -9.85 -20.48
CA GLU A 125 8.99 -9.12 -21.10
C GLU A 125 8.87 -7.61 -20.84
N PRO A 126 9.97 -6.87 -20.60
CA PRO A 126 9.93 -5.53 -20.03
C PRO A 126 8.98 -4.65 -20.85
N LEU A 127 7.74 -4.59 -20.39
CA LEU A 127 6.79 -3.61 -20.83
C LEU A 127 7.44 -2.31 -20.41
N GLU A 128 7.51 -1.36 -21.34
CA GLU A 128 7.82 0.05 -21.11
C GLU A 128 6.82 0.63 -20.09
N LEU A 129 6.90 0.15 -18.83
CA LEU A 129 6.09 0.51 -17.67
C LEU A 129 6.58 1.83 -17.05
N PHE A 130 7.67 2.36 -17.60
CA PHE A 130 8.14 3.71 -17.41
C PHE A 130 7.92 4.39 -18.75
N GLY A 131 6.97 5.30 -18.81
CA GLY A 131 6.75 6.11 -20.01
C GLY A 131 8.05 6.80 -20.38
N GLU A 132 8.70 6.35 -21.45
CA GLU A 132 9.58 7.23 -22.20
C GLU A 132 8.65 8.25 -22.85
N GLU A 133 8.75 9.50 -22.40
CA GLU A 133 8.27 10.63 -23.19
C GLU A 133 8.88 10.49 -24.59
N VAL A 134 8.03 10.21 -25.58
CA VAL A 134 8.39 10.36 -26.98
C VAL A 134 8.66 11.86 -27.18
N LEU A 135 9.92 12.27 -27.03
CA LEU A 135 10.35 13.57 -27.48
C LEU A 135 10.01 13.64 -28.98
N PRO A 136 9.25 14.66 -29.43
CA PRO A 136 8.91 14.78 -30.84
C PRO A 136 10.21 14.88 -31.64
N SER A 137 10.37 13.96 -32.58
CA SER A 137 11.50 13.89 -33.49
C SER A 137 11.40 15.01 -34.53
N ASP A 138 11.72 16.24 -34.13
CA ASP A 138 11.97 17.35 -35.04
C ASP A 138 13.22 18.10 -34.57
N LEU A 139 14.40 17.54 -34.92
CA LEU A 139 15.66 18.25 -35.10
C LEU A 139 16.42 17.69 -36.30
#